data_AF-H1KT09-F1
#
_entry.id   AF-H1KT09-F1
#
_cell.length_a   1.000
_cell.length_b   1.000
_cell.length_c   1.000
_cell.angle_alpha   90.00
_cell.angle_beta   90.00
_cell.angle_gamma   90.00
#
_symmetry.space_group_name_H-M   'P 1'
#
loop_
_entity.id
_entity.type
_entity.pdbx_description
1 polymer ?
#
loop_
_entity_poly.entity_id
_entity_poly.type
_entity_poly.pdbx_seq_one_letter_code
_entity_poly.pdbx_strand_id
1 'polypeptide(L)'
;MNRQFKAPRPNTLWVSDFTYVATWVGFVYVAFVIDAFARRIVGWRASRTAHAGFVLDALEQALHERRPLQGAGLVHHSDRGSQYLALRYTERLAEAGVEPSVGSVGDSYDNALAETINGLFKTEVIHRRGPWRSFEAVEFPTLEWVDWFNTRRLLEPIGNVPPAEAEARYFTQAAGQALATA
;
A
#
# COMPACT_ATOMS: atom_id res chain seq x y z
N MET A 1 -26.79 -3.45 1.42
CA MET A 1 -25.84 -2.41 1.86
C MET A 1 -24.61 -2.48 0.97
N ASN A 2 -24.63 -1.71 -0.12
CA ASN A 2 -23.64 -1.80 -1.19
C ASN A 2 -22.67 -0.63 -1.03
N ARG A 3 -21.70 -0.78 -0.15
CA ARG A 3 -20.74 0.27 0.17
C ARG A 3 -19.60 0.17 -0.85
N GLN A 4 -19.81 0.79 -2.02
CA GLN A 4 -18.83 0.87 -3.10
C GLN A 4 -17.70 1.81 -2.69
N PHE A 5 -16.72 1.27 -1.97
CA PHE A 5 -15.49 1.98 -1.62
C PHE A 5 -14.49 1.83 -2.75
N LYS A 6 -14.56 2.76 -3.70
CA LYS A 6 -13.53 2.97 -4.71
C LYS A 6 -13.05 4.40 -4.54
N ALA A 7 -11.77 4.59 -4.22
CA ALA A 7 -11.13 5.84 -4.57
C ALA A 7 -11.49 6.14 -6.04
N PRO A 8 -11.93 7.36 -6.38
CA PRO A 8 -12.49 7.64 -7.70
C PRO A 8 -11.44 7.61 -8.81
N ARG A 9 -10.16 7.76 -8.44
CA ARG A 9 -9.01 7.74 -9.34
C ARG A 9 -7.76 7.28 -8.60
N PRO A 10 -6.71 6.83 -9.31
CA PRO A 10 -5.41 6.57 -8.72
C PRO A 10 -4.87 7.79 -7.97
N ASN A 11 -4.12 7.52 -6.90
CA ASN A 11 -3.45 8.50 -6.05
C ASN A 11 -4.38 9.55 -5.41
N THR A 12 -5.60 9.17 -5.01
CA THR A 12 -6.41 10.00 -4.09
C THR A 12 -6.39 9.50 -2.66
N LEU A 13 -6.20 8.20 -2.45
CA LEU A 13 -6.14 7.60 -1.13
C LEU A 13 -5.11 6.49 -1.12
N TRP A 14 -4.07 6.68 -0.32
CA TRP A 14 -3.14 5.62 0.06
C TRP A 14 -3.42 5.19 1.49
N VAL A 15 -3.43 3.89 1.72
CA VAL A 15 -3.50 3.30 3.06
C VAL A 15 -2.22 2.55 3.32
N SER A 16 -1.75 2.56 4.57
CA SER A 16 -0.58 1.79 4.97
C SER A 16 -0.75 1.10 6.30
N ASP A 17 -0.25 -0.11 6.39
CA ASP A 17 -0.14 -0.89 7.60
C ASP A 17 1.08 -1.83 7.51
N PHE A 18 1.48 -2.41 8.62
CA PHE A 18 2.56 -3.40 8.66
C PHE A 18 2.18 -4.64 9.45
N THR A 19 2.82 -5.75 9.12
CA THR A 19 2.71 -7.01 9.83
C THR A 19 4.09 -7.56 10.20
N TYR A 20 4.15 -8.60 11.03
CA TYR A 20 5.40 -9.22 11.46
C TYR A 20 5.39 -10.72 11.19
N VAL A 21 6.47 -11.28 10.65
CA VAL A 21 6.65 -12.68 10.29
C VAL A 21 7.62 -13.34 11.27
N ALA A 22 7.18 -14.42 11.91
CA ALA A 22 8.06 -15.21 12.77
C ALA A 22 9.10 -15.97 11.93
N THR A 23 10.36 -15.90 12.35
CA THR A 23 11.50 -16.61 11.77
C THR A 23 12.31 -17.27 12.89
N TRP A 24 13.28 -18.12 12.52
CA TRP A 24 14.17 -18.76 13.50
C TRP A 24 15.09 -17.79 14.24
N VAL A 25 15.30 -16.59 13.71
CA VAL A 25 16.20 -15.58 14.26
C VAL A 25 15.45 -14.38 14.86
N GLY A 26 14.14 -14.50 15.06
CA GLY A 26 13.27 -13.43 15.56
C GLY A 26 12.18 -13.06 14.55
N PHE A 27 11.81 -11.78 14.50
CA PHE A 27 10.73 -11.30 13.63
C PHE A 27 11.25 -10.48 12.45
N VAL A 28 10.61 -10.64 11.30
CA VAL A 28 10.74 -9.75 10.15
C VAL A 28 9.48 -8.91 10.04
N TYR A 29 9.59 -7.60 10.01
CA TYR A 29 8.48 -6.68 9.86
C TYR A 29 8.30 -6.32 8.40
N VAL A 30 7.07 -6.27 7.90
CA VAL A 30 6.77 -5.95 6.49
C VAL A 30 5.69 -4.89 6.46
N ALA A 31 6.00 -3.72 5.90
CA ALA A 31 5.06 -2.64 5.65
C ALA A 31 4.60 -2.66 4.20
N PHE A 32 3.35 -2.26 3.98
CA PHE A 32 2.79 -2.00 2.65
C PHE A 32 2.14 -0.63 2.61
N VAL A 33 2.29 0.06 1.48
CA VAL A 33 1.53 1.25 1.09
C VAL A 33 0.70 0.88 -0.13
N ILE A 34 -0.61 1.07 -0.04
CA ILE A 34 -1.58 0.57 -1.01
C ILE A 34 -2.42 1.72 -1.53
N ASP A 35 -2.51 1.84 -2.86
CA ASP A 35 -3.46 2.74 -3.50
C ASP A 35 -4.86 2.10 -3.52
N ALA A 36 -5.82 2.76 -2.86
CA ALA A 36 -7.18 2.25 -2.69
C ALA A 36 -7.98 2.17 -4.00
N PHE A 37 -7.56 2.81 -5.09
CA PHE A 37 -8.28 2.81 -6.38
C PHE A 37 -8.36 1.40 -6.97
N ALA A 38 -7.19 0.79 -7.20
CA ALA A 38 -7.06 -0.54 -7.78
C ALA A 38 -6.51 -1.58 -6.78
N ARG A 39 -6.34 -1.18 -5.52
CA ARG A 39 -5.65 -1.95 -4.46
C ARG A 39 -4.20 -2.26 -4.81
N ARG A 40 -3.57 -1.46 -5.65
CA ARG A 40 -2.18 -1.68 -6.06
C ARG A 40 -1.25 -1.39 -4.89
N ILE A 41 -0.32 -2.28 -4.62
CA ILE A 41 0.77 -2.02 -3.67
C ILE A 41 1.74 -1.07 -4.35
N VAL A 42 1.87 0.15 -3.83
CA VAL A 42 2.70 1.21 -4.42
C VAL A 42 4.02 1.40 -3.69
N GLY A 43 4.15 0.83 -2.49
CA GLY A 43 5.39 0.79 -1.74
C GLY A 43 5.35 -0.33 -0.73
N TRP A 44 6.51 -0.88 -0.38
CA TRP A 44 6.65 -1.91 0.64
C TRP A 44 8.07 -1.95 1.20
N ARG A 45 8.22 -2.45 2.42
CA ARG A 45 9.56 -2.63 3.00
C ARG A 45 9.57 -3.78 3.99
N ALA A 46 10.59 -4.65 3.90
CA ALA A 46 10.92 -5.60 4.95
C ALA A 46 11.99 -5.03 5.89
N SER A 47 11.90 -5.33 7.18
CA SER A 47 12.86 -4.90 8.20
C SER A 47 13.15 -6.00 9.22
N ARG A 48 14.38 -6.02 9.73
CA ARG A 48 14.79 -6.89 10.85
C ARG A 48 14.40 -6.32 12.21
N THR A 49 13.95 -5.06 12.27
CA THR A 49 13.66 -4.37 13.53
C THR A 49 12.27 -3.75 13.53
N ALA A 50 11.63 -3.73 14.70
CA ALA A 50 10.34 -3.06 14.92
C ALA A 50 10.44 -1.52 14.87
N HIS A 51 11.64 -0.95 14.74
CA HIS A 51 11.82 0.50 14.60
C HIS A 51 11.09 0.97 13.37
N ALA A 52 10.11 1.85 13.56
CA ALA A 52 9.11 2.11 12.55
C ALA A 52 9.61 2.90 11.32
N GLY A 53 10.92 3.17 11.22
CA GLY A 53 11.56 3.77 10.05
C GLY A 53 11.33 3.00 8.74
N PHE A 54 11.11 1.67 8.80
CA PHE A 54 10.80 0.90 7.58
C PHE A 54 9.44 1.25 6.97
N VAL A 55 8.50 1.79 7.77
CA VAL A 55 7.22 2.30 7.25
C VAL A 55 7.47 3.56 6.43
N LEU A 56 8.39 4.42 6.89
CA LEU A 56 8.84 5.59 6.12
C LEU A 56 9.55 5.16 4.83
N ASP A 57 10.42 4.15 4.87
CA ASP A 57 11.05 3.62 3.65
C ASP A 57 10.01 3.12 2.62
N ALA A 58 8.94 2.47 3.07
CA ALA A 58 7.85 2.02 2.21
C ALA A 58 7.10 3.22 1.59
N LEU A 59 6.86 4.28 2.37
CA LEU A 59 6.30 5.54 1.88
C LEU A 59 7.23 6.22 0.87
N GLU A 60 8.54 6.27 1.12
CA GLU A 60 9.52 6.84 0.17
C GLU A 60 9.52 6.08 -1.15
N GLN A 61 9.45 4.76 -1.11
CA GLN A 61 9.32 3.95 -2.32
C GLN A 61 8.05 4.35 -3.11
N ALA A 62 6.91 4.48 -2.42
CA ALA A 62 5.66 4.89 -3.05
C ALA A 62 5.74 6.30 -3.65
N LEU A 63 6.29 7.25 -2.92
CA LEU A 63 6.47 8.63 -3.41
C LEU A 63 7.41 8.67 -4.61
N HIS A 64 8.48 7.87 -4.61
CA HIS A 64 9.43 7.80 -5.72
C HIS A 64 8.80 7.18 -6.99
N GLU A 65 8.04 6.09 -6.84
CA GLU A 65 7.36 5.43 -7.96
C GLU A 65 6.25 6.32 -8.53
N ARG A 66 5.46 6.96 -7.65
CA ARG A 66 4.21 7.62 -8.06
C ARG A 66 4.35 9.09 -8.38
N ARG A 67 5.33 9.78 -7.78
CA ARG A 67 5.58 11.22 -7.95
C ARG A 67 4.27 12.03 -7.97
N PRO A 68 3.44 11.92 -6.91
CA PRO A 68 2.16 12.60 -6.88
C PRO A 68 2.36 14.11 -7.06
N LEU A 69 1.53 14.73 -7.89
CA LEU A 69 1.58 16.17 -8.08
C LEU A 69 1.16 16.86 -6.78
N GLN A 70 1.92 17.87 -6.35
CA GLN A 70 1.55 18.69 -5.21
C GLN A 70 0.16 19.30 -5.43
N GLY A 71 -0.71 19.22 -4.43
CA GLY A 71 -2.09 19.71 -4.53
C GLY A 71 -3.04 18.81 -5.32
N ALA A 72 -2.63 17.59 -5.71
CA ALA A 72 -3.53 16.62 -6.35
C ALA A 72 -4.55 15.99 -5.38
N GLY A 73 -4.58 16.41 -4.11
CA GLY A 73 -5.50 15.90 -3.09
C GLY A 73 -5.27 14.43 -2.76
N LEU A 74 -4.00 13.98 -2.74
CA LEU A 74 -3.66 12.66 -2.25
C LEU A 74 -3.75 12.66 -0.72
N VAL A 75 -4.61 11.80 -0.19
CA VAL A 75 -4.74 11.53 1.23
C VAL A 75 -3.96 10.27 1.57
N HIS A 76 -3.23 10.28 2.68
CA HIS A 76 -2.54 9.11 3.21
C HIS A 76 -3.05 8.76 4.61
N HIS A 77 -3.52 7.52 4.76
CA HIS A 77 -4.01 6.99 6.02
C HIS A 77 -3.09 5.89 6.55
N SER A 78 -2.71 5.99 7.82
CA SER A 78 -1.87 5.00 8.51
C SER A 78 -2.37 4.82 9.93
N ASP A 79 -2.50 3.57 10.37
CA ASP A 79 -2.83 3.28 11.77
C ASP A 79 -1.66 3.68 12.68
N ARG A 80 -2.00 4.36 13.78
CA ARG A 80 -1.07 5.18 14.58
C ARG A 80 0.14 4.38 15.09
N GLY A 81 1.31 4.72 14.57
CA GLY A 81 2.61 4.33 15.14
C GLY A 81 3.02 5.17 16.37
N SER A 82 4.19 4.86 16.94
CA SER A 82 4.78 5.63 18.05
C SER A 82 4.92 7.13 17.73
N GLN A 83 4.75 8.01 18.72
CA GLN A 83 4.71 9.48 18.57
C GLN A 83 5.89 10.07 17.75
N TYR A 84 7.12 9.62 17.96
CA TYR A 84 8.29 10.16 17.26
C TYR A 84 8.30 9.84 15.77
N LEU A 85 7.91 8.61 15.41
CA LEU A 85 7.74 8.24 14.01
C LEU A 85 6.59 9.04 13.40
N ALA A 86 5.47 9.18 14.11
CA ALA A 86 4.32 9.92 13.63
C ALA A 86 4.71 11.36 13.22
N LEU A 87 5.63 12.00 13.95
CA LEU A 87 6.16 13.32 13.59
C LEU A 87 6.92 13.29 12.24
N ARG A 88 7.99 12.49 12.14
CA ARG A 88 8.79 12.41 10.89
C ARG A 88 7.96 11.98 9.69
N TYR A 89 7.01 11.09 9.92
CA TYR A 89 6.11 10.59 8.90
C TYR A 89 5.15 11.69 8.43
N THR A 90 4.57 12.45 9.35
CA THR A 90 3.70 13.60 9.04
C THR A 90 4.47 14.73 8.35
N GLU A 91 5.68 15.04 8.82
CA GLU A 91 6.58 16.03 8.18
C GLU A 91 6.86 15.62 6.73
N ARG A 92 7.22 14.35 6.50
CA ARG A 92 7.53 13.87 5.17
C ARG A 92 6.33 13.88 4.22
N LEU A 93 5.13 13.55 4.72
CA LEU A 93 3.87 13.66 3.96
C LEU A 93 3.61 15.12 3.57
N ALA A 94 3.80 16.06 4.49
CA ALA A 94 3.64 17.49 4.21
C ALA A 94 4.64 17.98 3.14
N GLU A 95 5.91 17.56 3.21
CA GLU A 95 6.92 17.85 2.17
C GLU A 95 6.54 17.29 0.80
N ALA A 96 5.88 16.13 0.77
CA ALA A 96 5.36 15.52 -0.45
C ALA A 96 4.07 16.17 -0.98
N GLY A 97 3.46 17.11 -0.24
CA GLY A 97 2.14 17.64 -0.56
C GLY A 97 1.02 16.60 -0.42
N VAL A 98 1.20 15.63 0.49
CA VAL A 98 0.25 14.57 0.81
C VAL A 98 -0.44 14.88 2.12
N GLU A 99 -1.78 14.79 2.13
CA GLU A 99 -2.59 15.12 3.29
C GLU A 99 -2.70 13.91 4.23
N PRO A 100 -2.23 13.99 5.49
CA PRO A 100 -2.44 12.91 6.45
C PRO A 100 -3.91 12.85 6.86
N SER A 101 -4.52 11.66 6.80
CA SER A 101 -5.82 11.41 7.41
C SER A 101 -5.64 11.04 8.88
N VAL A 102 -6.27 11.81 9.79
CA VAL A 102 -6.26 11.52 11.22
C VAL A 102 -7.69 11.46 11.75
N GLY A 103 -8.22 10.25 11.97
CA GLY A 103 -9.21 10.02 13.03
C GLY A 103 -10.63 10.55 12.78
N SER A 104 -11.37 10.03 11.79
CA SER A 104 -12.84 10.16 11.78
C SER A 104 -13.50 8.95 11.10
N VAL A 105 -14.84 8.85 11.14
CA VAL A 105 -15.72 7.65 10.90
C VAL A 105 -15.47 6.83 9.59
N GLY A 106 -14.49 7.18 8.75
CA GLY A 106 -13.89 6.34 7.69
C GLY A 106 -12.74 5.42 8.12
N ASP A 107 -12.13 5.61 9.30
CA ASP A 107 -10.90 4.92 9.74
C ASP A 107 -11.00 3.39 9.75
N SER A 108 -12.14 2.83 10.14
CA SER A 108 -12.29 1.37 10.24
C SER A 108 -12.28 0.66 8.88
N TYR A 109 -12.64 1.36 7.81
CA TYR A 109 -12.67 0.80 6.46
C TYR A 109 -11.33 0.92 5.74
N ASP A 110 -10.63 2.03 5.93
CA ASP A 110 -9.29 2.25 5.38
C ASP A 110 -8.30 1.26 6.02
N ASN A 111 -8.40 1.08 7.33
CA ASN A 111 -7.67 0.03 8.03
C ASN A 111 -8.04 -1.37 7.51
N ALA A 112 -9.32 -1.66 7.28
CA ALA A 112 -9.75 -2.97 6.77
C ALA A 112 -9.16 -3.31 5.38
N LEU A 113 -8.89 -2.31 4.51
CA LEU A 113 -8.23 -2.55 3.23
C LEU A 113 -6.79 -3.00 3.43
N ALA A 114 -6.04 -2.30 4.28
CA ALA A 114 -4.64 -2.63 4.57
C ALA A 114 -4.55 -3.99 5.29
N GLU A 115 -5.42 -4.23 6.27
CA GLU A 115 -5.55 -5.53 6.97
C GLU A 115 -5.88 -6.67 5.99
N THR A 116 -6.71 -6.44 4.97
CA THR A 116 -7.02 -7.44 3.95
C THR A 116 -5.77 -7.83 3.17
N ILE A 117 -4.96 -6.85 2.74
CA ILE A 117 -3.70 -7.12 2.03
C ILE A 117 -2.71 -7.87 2.93
N ASN A 118 -2.59 -7.47 4.20
CA ASN A 118 -1.79 -8.17 5.19
C ASN A 118 -2.26 -9.63 5.38
N GLY A 119 -3.57 -9.86 5.50
CA GLY A 119 -4.15 -11.20 5.61
C GLY A 119 -3.89 -12.08 4.39
N LEU A 120 -3.97 -11.51 3.18
CA LEU A 120 -3.64 -12.22 1.93
C LEU A 120 -2.16 -12.58 1.85
N PHE A 121 -1.27 -11.63 2.13
CA PHE A 121 0.18 -11.86 2.19
C PHE A 121 0.51 -12.99 3.17
N LYS A 122 -0.10 -12.94 4.36
CA LYS A 122 0.07 -13.97 5.39
C LYS A 122 -0.38 -15.34 4.92
N THR A 123 -1.56 -15.42 4.33
CA THR A 123 -2.16 -16.68 3.90
C THR A 123 -1.41 -17.31 2.72
N GLU A 124 -1.10 -16.50 1.72
CA GLU A 124 -0.60 -16.99 0.43
C GLU A 124 0.91 -17.22 0.42
N VAL A 125 1.65 -16.46 1.23
CA VAL A 125 3.12 -16.55 1.32
C VAL A 125 3.51 -17.14 2.65
N ILE A 126 3.22 -16.44 3.74
CA ILE A 126 3.85 -16.70 5.04
C ILE A 126 3.46 -18.05 5.62
N HIS A 127 2.16 -18.37 5.64
CA HIS A 127 1.66 -19.63 6.16
C HIS A 127 1.92 -20.79 5.18
N ARG A 128 1.93 -20.51 3.87
CA ARG A 128 2.07 -21.53 2.84
C ARG A 128 3.51 -22.01 2.62
N ARG A 129 4.49 -21.11 2.74
CA ARG A 129 5.90 -21.38 2.40
C ARG A 129 6.81 -21.50 3.64
N GLY A 130 6.33 -21.15 4.83
CA GLY A 130 7.08 -21.31 6.07
C GLY A 130 7.38 -22.78 6.42
N PRO A 131 8.23 -23.04 7.44
CA PRO A 131 8.83 -22.08 8.36
C PRO A 131 10.00 -21.27 7.76
N TRP A 132 10.22 -20.07 8.29
CA TRP A 132 11.17 -19.08 7.75
C TRP A 132 12.48 -19.05 8.56
N ARG A 133 13.63 -19.10 7.87
CA ARG A 133 14.95 -19.23 8.51
C ARG A 133 15.67 -17.91 8.73
N SER A 134 15.50 -16.94 7.84
CA SER A 134 16.23 -15.68 7.85
C SER A 134 15.38 -14.53 7.32
N PHE A 135 15.93 -13.33 7.38
CA PHE A 135 15.33 -12.13 6.80
C PHE A 135 15.12 -12.25 5.29
N GLU A 136 16.16 -12.68 4.57
CA GLU A 136 16.17 -12.80 3.11
C GLU A 136 15.13 -13.84 2.66
N ALA A 137 14.97 -14.91 3.46
CA ALA A 137 13.95 -15.91 3.20
C ALA A 137 12.53 -15.31 3.23
N VAL A 138 12.28 -14.22 3.95
CA VAL A 138 10.99 -13.51 3.92
C VAL A 138 10.98 -12.41 2.85
N GLU A 139 12.04 -11.60 2.76
CA GLU A 139 12.12 -10.44 1.86
C GLU A 139 11.97 -10.82 0.38
N PHE A 140 12.66 -11.88 -0.08
CA PHE A 140 12.59 -12.30 -1.48
C PHE A 140 11.18 -12.76 -1.89
N PRO A 141 10.51 -13.67 -1.16
CA PRO A 141 9.12 -14.01 -1.45
C PRO A 141 8.14 -12.84 -1.32
N THR A 142 8.41 -11.86 -0.44
CA THR A 142 7.61 -10.63 -0.39
C THR A 142 7.74 -9.85 -1.69
N LEU A 143 8.97 -9.64 -2.20
CA LEU A 143 9.20 -8.98 -3.49
C LEU A 143 8.44 -9.69 -4.63
N GLU A 144 8.60 -11.02 -4.74
CA GLU A 144 7.91 -11.82 -5.75
C GLU A 144 6.39 -11.71 -5.64
N TRP A 145 5.87 -11.75 -4.42
CA TRP A 145 4.43 -11.68 -4.18
C TRP A 145 3.87 -10.30 -4.49
N VAL A 146 4.58 -9.21 -4.18
CA VAL A 146 4.17 -7.84 -4.54
C VAL A 146 4.12 -7.67 -6.06
N ASP A 147 5.14 -8.14 -6.80
CA ASP A 147 5.13 -8.10 -8.27
C ASP A 147 3.94 -8.89 -8.83
N TRP A 148 3.76 -10.14 -8.38
CA TRP A 148 2.64 -10.98 -8.81
C TRP A 148 1.29 -10.36 -8.45
N PHE A 149 1.15 -9.81 -7.24
CA PHE A 149 -0.07 -9.17 -6.77
C PHE A 149 -0.44 -8.02 -7.68
N ASN A 150 0.52 -7.15 -8.01
CA ASN A 150 0.27 -5.98 -8.83
C ASN A 150 0.02 -6.30 -10.30
N THR A 151 0.74 -7.28 -10.85
CA THR A 151 0.80 -7.49 -12.31
C THR A 151 -0.03 -8.67 -12.80
N ARG A 152 -0.42 -9.61 -11.93
CA ARG A 152 -1.05 -10.88 -12.34
C ARG A 152 -2.27 -11.28 -11.51
N ARG A 153 -2.40 -10.82 -10.26
CA ARG A 153 -3.55 -11.20 -9.40
C ARG A 153 -4.85 -10.62 -9.93
N LEU A 154 -5.81 -11.47 -10.20
CA LEU A 154 -7.17 -11.04 -10.55
C LEU A 154 -7.94 -10.67 -9.29
N LEU A 155 -8.56 -9.49 -9.31
CA LEU A 155 -9.40 -8.99 -8.22
C LEU A 155 -10.80 -8.68 -8.74
N GLU A 156 -11.80 -9.41 -8.25
CA GLU A 156 -13.21 -9.21 -8.58
C GLU A 156 -13.67 -7.75 -8.44
N PRO A 157 -13.31 -7.00 -7.36
CA PRO A 157 -13.80 -5.62 -7.18
C PRO A 157 -13.39 -4.64 -8.28
N ILE A 158 -12.32 -4.95 -9.03
CA ILE A 158 -11.81 -4.14 -10.15
C ILE A 158 -12.08 -4.77 -11.51
N GLY A 159 -12.97 -5.78 -11.57
CA GLY A 159 -13.40 -6.42 -12.82
C GLY A 159 -12.57 -7.63 -13.23
N ASN A 160 -12.01 -8.36 -12.28
CA ASN A 160 -11.19 -9.56 -12.52
C ASN A 160 -9.98 -9.28 -13.43
N VAL A 161 -9.27 -8.19 -13.16
CA VAL A 161 -8.01 -7.84 -13.82
C VAL A 161 -6.93 -7.54 -12.78
N PRO A 162 -5.65 -7.52 -13.16
CA PRO A 162 -4.57 -7.08 -12.28
C PRO A 162 -4.71 -5.62 -11.83
N PRO A 163 -4.28 -5.28 -10.59
CA PRO A 163 -4.24 -3.90 -10.10
C PRO A 163 -3.55 -2.92 -11.04
N ALA A 164 -2.37 -3.29 -11.58
CA ALA A 164 -1.64 -2.45 -12.52
C ALA A 164 -2.40 -2.23 -13.83
N GLU A 165 -3.14 -3.24 -14.31
CA GLU A 165 -3.94 -3.12 -15.52
C GLU A 165 -5.17 -2.24 -15.31
N ALA A 166 -5.89 -2.39 -14.19
CA ALA A 166 -7.02 -1.54 -13.85
C ALA A 166 -6.61 -0.06 -13.78
N GLU A 167 -5.45 0.21 -13.18
CA GLU A 167 -4.88 1.56 -13.13
C GLU A 167 -4.49 2.10 -14.51
N ALA A 168 -3.82 1.30 -15.34
CA ALA A 168 -3.44 1.71 -16.69
C ALA A 168 -4.66 2.03 -17.57
N ARG A 169 -5.75 1.25 -17.41
CA ARG A 169 -7.03 1.51 -18.09
C ARG A 169 -7.61 2.87 -17.70
N TYR A 170 -7.53 3.26 -16.43
CA TYR A 170 -7.99 4.58 -15.98
C TYR A 170 -7.23 5.70 -16.68
N PHE A 171 -5.90 5.66 -16.68
CA PHE A 171 -5.08 6.72 -17.30
C PHE A 171 -5.28 6.79 -18.81
N THR A 172 -5.45 5.64 -19.48
CA THR A 172 -5.74 5.59 -20.92
C THR A 172 -7.08 6.26 -21.24
N GLN A 173 -8.11 5.99 -20.44
CA GLN A 173 -9.43 6.60 -20.61
C GLN A 173 -9.42 8.11 -20.34
N ALA A 174 -8.75 8.54 -19.27
CA ALA A 174 -8.63 9.96 -18.92
C ALA A 174 -7.90 10.76 -20.02
N ALA A 175 -6.81 10.21 -20.58
CA ALA A 175 -6.09 10.83 -21.68
C ALA A 175 -6.96 10.93 -22.95
N GLY A 176 -7.70 9.88 -23.30
CA GLY A 176 -8.60 9.87 -24.44
C GLY A 176 -9.75 10.89 -24.33
N GLN A 177 -10.29 11.08 -23.13
CA GLN A 177 -11.32 12.10 -22.87
C GLN A 177 -10.76 13.52 -23.03
N ALA A 178 -9.56 13.79 -22.50
CA ALA A 178 -8.93 15.11 -22.64
C ALA A 178 -8.66 15.48 -24.12
N LEU A 179 -8.23 14.50 -24.92
CA LEU A 179 -8.02 14.65 -26.38
C LEU A 179 -9.33 14.89 -27.14
N ALA A 180 -10.45 14.31 -26.70
CA ALA A 180 -11.75 14.47 -27.38
C ALA A 180 -12.44 15.81 -27.06
N THR A 181 -12.01 16.49 -26.00
CA THR A 181 -12.56 17.79 -25.54
C THR A 181 -11.68 19.00 -25.88
N ALA A 182 -10.52 18.77 -26.50
CA ALA A 182 -9.56 19.79 -26.94
C ALA A 182 -9.76 20.14 -28.42
#